data_AF-A0A653WN14-F1
#
_entry.id   AF-A0A653WN14-F1
#
_cell.length_a   1.000
_cell.length_b   1.000
_cell.length_c   1.000
_cell.angle_alpha   90.00
_cell.angle_beta   90.00
_cell.angle_gamma   90.00
#
_symmetry.space_group_name_H-M   'P 1'
#
loop_
_entity.id
_entity.type
_entity.pdbx_description
1 polymer ?
#
loop_
_entity_poly.entity_id
_entity_poly.type
_entity_poly.pdbx_seq_one_letter_code
_entity_poly.pdbx_strand_id
1 'polypeptide(L)'
;MANVLDPISIVNQLREIAAAGGLPEQASPDQSELQDMAKELHAVGDRKGKDDYDKRLTALANDFLPDMSVEDRGRFIGAILENDPGATRSDSWLQGGRLDKLVDNGDITTAQRQQVLEAFGAAYTAGKADTENTWRFMEMDGVSGEVEMKGSERLISLGGGRVENNNTSGEVLERFLNGLGESDTRSSAFADFIETFTIDQLQAGTVGSTKTGSDDRGDYLGLLLNAADHAGDKHEVVNNILHGVDSEKRAQAIQDVSENFSKVTTDNAWLDREDSHLPDSYNRDPMEIIIRAVANDPSSVYAGDSRSHAADLAEVILDQSENNPWGDNGFFDDQNIPKAGRQEAVNELVTKKAGEIFEFNGLGESGIHDGSNITNTERNVQTMANLTRLTGLSPTNDAAPDVLQSLTKLSDGWAKDFVTAREDNNDDRMRVNELRLTHAVASTEQAVLNGFADKAEDDAARQADMMKMLNFFVGMVPSPGGVFTDNLKSGITKVFGENSGVTKIFDSASDSVSGVIDENSVDVFKDKMVELLGKSDYQDQYLAEFRENANSFIEDQLLRGLDGDGNVGIRSDIVKEASQLVKA
;
A
#
# COMPACT_ATOMS: atom_id res chain seq x y z
N MET A 1 41.85 -60.29 -20.70
CA MET A 1 42.54 -59.26 -19.91
C MET A 1 41.72 -57.99 -20.06
N ALA A 2 41.10 -57.53 -18.98
CA ALA A 2 40.23 -56.36 -19.00
C ALA A 2 41.09 -55.09 -19.15
N ASN A 3 40.77 -54.25 -20.14
CA ASN A 3 41.29 -52.89 -20.25
C ASN A 3 40.72 -52.08 -19.10
N VAL A 4 41.46 -52.00 -17.99
CA VAL A 4 41.17 -51.06 -16.91
C VAL A 4 41.58 -49.69 -17.43
N LEU A 5 40.58 -48.85 -17.72
CA LEU A 5 40.79 -47.45 -18.08
C LEU A 5 41.52 -46.75 -16.93
N ASP A 6 42.62 -46.06 -17.27
CA ASP A 6 43.42 -45.30 -16.33
C ASP A 6 42.57 -44.18 -15.69
N PRO A 7 42.38 -44.18 -14.35
CA PRO A 7 41.62 -43.15 -13.65
C PRO A 7 42.10 -41.73 -13.95
N ILE A 8 43.39 -41.56 -14.25
CA ILE A 8 43.97 -40.24 -14.58
C ILE A 8 43.49 -39.76 -15.95
N SER A 9 43.27 -40.66 -16.90
CA SER A 9 42.71 -40.34 -18.22
C SER A 9 41.27 -39.85 -18.13
N ILE A 10 40.47 -40.45 -17.24
CA ILE A 10 39.07 -40.06 -17.02
C ILE A 10 39.01 -38.68 -16.36
N VAL A 11 39.85 -38.44 -15.35
CA VAL A 11 39.91 -37.14 -14.65
C VAL A 11 40.36 -36.02 -15.58
N ASN A 12 41.30 -36.29 -16.49
CA ASN A 12 41.74 -35.29 -17.46
C ASN A 12 40.68 -35.02 -18.53
N GLN A 13 39.94 -36.03 -19.00
CA GLN A 13 38.79 -35.82 -19.90
C GLN A 13 37.68 -35.01 -19.23
N LEU A 14 37.39 -35.27 -17.95
CA LEU A 14 36.41 -34.48 -17.19
C LEU A 14 36.88 -33.03 -16.97
N ARG A 15 38.17 -32.80 -16.78
CA ARG A 15 38.74 -31.44 -16.72
C ARG A 15 38.73 -30.71 -18.05
N GLU A 16 38.95 -31.41 -19.16
CA GLU A 16 38.82 -30.82 -20.50
C GLU A 16 37.37 -30.46 -20.84
N ILE A 17 36.40 -31.30 -20.44
CA ILE A 17 34.95 -31.00 -20.57
C ILE A 17 34.57 -29.79 -19.68
N ALA A 18 35.10 -29.72 -18.46
CA ALA A 18 34.87 -28.58 -17.57
C ALA A 18 35.56 -27.29 -18.05
N ALA A 19 36.73 -27.39 -18.69
CA ALA A 19 37.46 -26.25 -19.25
C ALA A 19 36.90 -25.76 -20.59
N ALA A 20 36.13 -26.61 -21.30
CA ALA A 20 35.45 -26.28 -22.55
C ALA A 20 34.04 -25.69 -22.37
N GLY A 21 33.59 -25.45 -21.13
CA GLY A 21 32.31 -24.76 -20.87
C GLY A 21 31.08 -25.65 -20.82
N GLY A 22 31.16 -26.84 -20.21
CA GLY A 22 30.00 -27.70 -19.95
C GLY A 22 29.59 -28.58 -21.12
N LEU A 23 28.62 -29.49 -20.88
CA LEU A 23 27.96 -30.25 -21.94
C LEU A 23 27.39 -29.27 -22.99
N PRO A 24 27.33 -29.65 -24.29
CA PRO A 24 26.80 -28.75 -25.31
C PRO A 24 25.41 -28.29 -24.88
N GLU A 25 25.27 -26.97 -24.69
CA GLU A 25 24.00 -26.29 -24.52
C GLU A 25 23.11 -26.74 -25.68
N GLN A 26 21.99 -27.38 -25.38
CA GLN A 26 21.03 -27.81 -26.39
C GLN A 26 20.61 -26.54 -27.13
N ALA A 27 20.92 -26.45 -28.42
CA ALA A 27 20.66 -25.24 -29.19
C ALA A 27 19.16 -24.90 -29.10
N SER A 28 18.84 -23.64 -28.73
CA SER A 28 17.47 -23.16 -28.68
C SER A 28 16.76 -23.45 -30.00
N PRO A 29 15.54 -24.01 -29.97
CA PRO A 29 14.81 -24.37 -31.19
C PRO A 29 14.58 -23.15 -32.08
N ASP A 30 14.68 -23.33 -33.40
CA ASP A 30 14.28 -22.29 -34.34
C ASP A 30 12.75 -22.19 -34.47
N GLN A 31 12.25 -21.15 -35.13
CA GLN A 31 10.80 -20.95 -35.27
C GLN A 31 10.12 -22.11 -36.02
N SER A 32 10.79 -22.73 -36.99
CA SER A 32 10.20 -23.84 -37.75
C SER A 32 10.07 -25.09 -36.88
N GLU A 33 11.09 -25.37 -36.06
CA GLU A 33 11.07 -26.46 -35.09
C GLU A 33 9.94 -26.29 -34.08
N LEU A 34 9.77 -25.08 -33.52
CA LEU A 34 8.65 -24.78 -32.60
C LEU A 34 7.27 -24.97 -33.26
N GLN A 35 7.14 -24.60 -34.53
CA GLN A 35 5.90 -24.78 -35.30
C GLN A 35 5.58 -26.25 -35.56
N ASP A 36 6.59 -27.07 -35.82
CA ASP A 36 6.40 -28.50 -36.02
C ASP A 36 6.07 -29.19 -34.68
N MET A 37 6.73 -28.82 -33.59
CA MET A 37 6.36 -29.27 -32.24
C MET A 37 4.92 -28.89 -31.87
N ALA A 38 4.45 -27.69 -32.26
CA ALA A 38 3.09 -27.26 -31.97
C ALA A 38 2.04 -28.09 -32.71
N LYS A 39 2.33 -28.52 -33.96
CA LYS A 39 1.48 -29.46 -34.71
C LYS A 39 1.48 -30.85 -34.08
N GLU A 40 2.64 -31.31 -33.62
CA GLU A 40 2.75 -32.58 -32.90
C GLU A 40 1.91 -32.57 -31.62
N LEU A 41 2.00 -31.50 -30.84
CA LEU A 41 1.15 -31.30 -29.66
C LEU A 41 -0.34 -31.25 -30.03
N HIS A 42 -0.73 -30.53 -31.09
CA HIS A 42 -2.13 -30.44 -31.50
C HIS A 42 -2.71 -31.82 -31.90
N ALA A 43 -1.90 -32.69 -32.49
CA ALA A 43 -2.28 -34.07 -32.78
C ALA A 43 -2.47 -34.94 -31.52
N VAL A 44 -1.89 -34.54 -30.38
CA VAL A 44 -2.17 -35.20 -29.09
C VAL A 44 -3.61 -34.93 -28.68
N GLY A 45 -4.33 -36.02 -28.41
CA GLY A 45 -5.73 -35.94 -27.98
C GLY A 45 -6.73 -35.73 -29.12
N ASP A 46 -6.29 -35.58 -30.37
CA ASP A 46 -7.18 -35.56 -31.53
C ASP A 46 -7.91 -36.91 -31.65
N ARG A 47 -9.25 -36.84 -31.67
CA ARG A 47 -10.14 -37.99 -31.82
C ARG A 47 -11.25 -37.62 -32.80
N LYS A 48 -11.65 -38.59 -33.62
CA LYS A 48 -12.84 -38.45 -34.48
C LYS A 48 -14.09 -38.14 -33.65
N GLY A 49 -14.49 -36.87 -33.60
CA GLY A 49 -15.76 -36.38 -33.07
C GLY A 49 -15.66 -35.43 -31.88
N LYS A 50 -14.72 -35.64 -30.96
CA LYS A 50 -14.46 -34.72 -29.83
C LYS A 50 -13.04 -34.91 -29.30
N ASP A 51 -12.28 -33.83 -29.28
CA ASP A 51 -10.92 -33.79 -28.78
C ASP A 51 -10.82 -34.12 -27.29
N ASP A 52 -9.69 -34.72 -26.93
CA ASP A 52 -9.27 -34.99 -25.57
C ASP A 52 -8.32 -33.88 -25.10
N TYR A 53 -8.92 -32.76 -24.73
CA TYR A 53 -8.24 -31.54 -24.30
C TYR A 53 -7.37 -31.75 -23.06
N ASP A 54 -7.81 -32.55 -22.11
CA ASP A 54 -7.08 -32.86 -20.89
C ASP A 54 -5.78 -33.60 -21.22
N LYS A 55 -5.84 -34.57 -22.14
CA LYS A 55 -4.66 -35.27 -22.63
C LYS A 55 -3.69 -34.34 -23.37
N ARG A 56 -4.20 -33.39 -24.17
CA ARG A 56 -3.36 -32.41 -24.87
C ARG A 56 -2.64 -31.49 -23.89
N LEU A 57 -3.36 -30.92 -22.93
CA LEU A 57 -2.79 -30.04 -21.91
C LEU A 57 -1.79 -30.78 -20.98
N THR A 58 -2.09 -32.05 -20.65
CA THR A 58 -1.16 -32.91 -19.92
C THR A 58 0.15 -33.13 -20.69
N ALA A 59 0.06 -33.38 -22.01
CA ALA A 59 1.25 -33.54 -22.84
C ALA A 59 2.07 -32.26 -22.95
N LEU A 60 1.43 -31.09 -23.08
CA LEU A 60 2.13 -29.80 -23.03
C LEU A 60 3.01 -29.70 -21.77
N ALA A 61 2.43 -30.00 -20.61
CA ALA A 61 3.10 -29.90 -19.31
C ALA A 61 4.17 -30.99 -19.07
N ASN A 62 3.95 -32.22 -19.56
CA ASN A 62 4.80 -33.38 -19.27
C ASN A 62 5.89 -33.62 -20.32
N ASP A 63 5.57 -33.41 -21.59
CA ASP A 63 6.37 -33.92 -22.71
C ASP A 63 7.07 -32.80 -23.49
N PHE A 64 6.52 -31.58 -23.49
CA PHE A 64 7.03 -30.48 -24.33
C PHE A 64 7.77 -29.39 -23.56
N LEU A 65 7.25 -28.91 -22.43
CA LEU A 65 7.84 -27.79 -21.69
C LEU A 65 9.05 -28.11 -20.79
N PRO A 66 9.18 -29.28 -20.11
CA PRO A 66 10.16 -29.46 -19.05
C PRO A 66 11.62 -29.19 -19.45
N ASP A 67 12.01 -29.58 -20.66
CA ASP A 67 13.38 -29.47 -21.15
C ASP A 67 13.70 -28.14 -21.86
N MET A 68 12.71 -27.23 -21.97
CA MET A 68 12.88 -25.92 -22.59
C MET A 68 13.34 -24.85 -21.59
N SER A 69 14.12 -23.87 -22.07
CA SER A 69 14.37 -22.62 -21.36
C SER A 69 13.07 -21.81 -21.23
N VAL A 70 12.99 -20.90 -20.25
CA VAL A 70 11.80 -20.04 -20.05
C VAL A 70 11.46 -19.23 -21.30
N GLU A 71 12.49 -18.69 -21.98
CA GLU A 71 12.32 -17.95 -23.23
C GLU A 71 11.74 -18.84 -24.34
N ASP A 72 12.29 -20.04 -24.52
CA ASP A 72 11.83 -20.97 -25.56
C ASP A 72 10.43 -21.51 -25.25
N ARG A 73 10.06 -21.69 -23.98
CA ARG A 73 8.69 -22.00 -23.57
C ARG A 73 7.72 -20.90 -24.01
N GLY A 74 8.06 -19.63 -23.81
CA GLY A 74 7.25 -18.50 -24.28
C GLY A 74 7.11 -18.46 -25.80
N ARG A 75 8.21 -18.68 -26.53
CA ARG A 75 8.18 -18.80 -28.00
C ARG A 75 7.32 -19.98 -28.46
N PHE A 76 7.33 -21.09 -27.73
CA PHE A 76 6.54 -22.27 -28.05
C PHE A 76 5.04 -22.03 -27.86
N ILE A 77 4.62 -21.36 -26.78
CA ILE A 77 3.23 -20.91 -26.62
C ILE A 77 2.81 -20.01 -27.79
N GLY A 78 3.68 -19.10 -28.23
CA GLY A 78 3.44 -18.31 -29.45
C GLY A 78 3.17 -19.18 -30.69
N ALA A 79 3.99 -20.21 -30.91
CA ALA A 79 3.78 -21.14 -32.02
C ALA A 79 2.48 -21.95 -31.89
N ILE A 80 2.06 -22.28 -30.66
CA ILE A 80 0.77 -22.91 -30.39
C ILE A 80 -0.38 -21.99 -30.81
N LEU A 81 -0.36 -20.72 -30.38
CA LEU A 81 -1.42 -19.75 -30.69
C LEU A 81 -1.47 -19.40 -32.19
N GLU A 82 -0.33 -19.40 -32.88
CA GLU A 82 -0.27 -19.21 -34.33
C GLU A 82 -0.91 -20.39 -35.10
N ASN A 83 -0.68 -21.64 -34.65
CA ASN A 83 -1.27 -22.83 -35.27
C ASN A 83 -2.73 -23.05 -34.89
N ASP A 84 -3.10 -22.71 -33.65
CA ASP A 84 -4.44 -22.85 -33.09
C ASP A 84 -4.88 -21.52 -32.44
N PRO A 85 -5.35 -20.55 -33.24
CA PRO A 85 -5.85 -19.26 -32.72
C PRO A 85 -7.06 -19.38 -31.78
N GLY A 86 -7.67 -20.57 -31.68
CA GLY A 86 -8.79 -20.86 -30.79
C GLY A 86 -8.39 -21.57 -29.50
N ALA A 87 -7.11 -21.82 -29.26
CA ALA A 87 -6.63 -22.67 -28.15
C ALA A 87 -7.11 -22.20 -26.77
N THR A 88 -7.23 -20.88 -26.57
CA THR A 88 -7.60 -20.25 -25.30
C THR A 88 -9.11 -20.01 -25.12
N ARG A 89 -9.94 -20.25 -26.15
CA ARG A 89 -11.40 -20.00 -26.04
C ARG A 89 -12.02 -20.82 -24.91
N SER A 90 -13.13 -20.34 -24.34
CA SER A 90 -13.81 -20.96 -23.19
C SER A 90 -14.28 -22.40 -23.40
N ASP A 91 -14.42 -22.85 -24.65
CA ASP A 91 -14.75 -24.22 -25.03
C ASP A 91 -13.55 -25.02 -25.58
N SER A 92 -12.33 -24.57 -25.31
CA SER A 92 -11.08 -25.12 -25.84
C SER A 92 -10.18 -25.73 -24.74
N TRP A 93 -8.91 -25.97 -25.06
CA TRP A 93 -8.01 -26.83 -24.27
C TRP A 93 -6.97 -26.09 -23.44
N LEU A 94 -6.49 -24.92 -23.88
CA LEU A 94 -5.43 -24.17 -23.19
C LEU A 94 -6.07 -23.16 -22.23
N GLN A 95 -6.41 -23.63 -21.03
CA GLN A 95 -7.17 -22.87 -20.03
C GLN A 95 -6.60 -23.10 -18.61
N GLY A 96 -6.53 -22.03 -17.81
CA GLY A 96 -6.04 -22.08 -16.44
C GLY A 96 -6.88 -22.99 -15.53
N GLY A 97 -8.21 -22.90 -15.57
CA GLY A 97 -9.09 -23.74 -14.76
C GLY A 97 -9.07 -25.22 -15.16
N ARG A 98 -8.65 -25.53 -16.40
CA ARG A 98 -8.38 -26.92 -16.80
C ARG A 98 -7.04 -27.40 -16.25
N LEU A 99 -6.04 -26.53 -16.21
CA LEU A 99 -4.73 -26.83 -15.62
C LEU A 99 -4.87 -27.14 -14.12
N ASP A 100 -5.68 -26.37 -13.40
CA ASP A 100 -5.98 -26.62 -11.99
C ASP A 100 -6.62 -28.00 -11.77
N LYS A 101 -7.62 -28.37 -12.58
CA LYS A 101 -8.26 -29.70 -12.53
C LYS A 101 -7.29 -30.85 -12.76
N LEU A 102 -6.29 -30.68 -13.63
CA LEU A 102 -5.28 -31.71 -13.87
C LEU A 102 -4.36 -31.91 -12.66
N VAL A 103 -4.05 -30.84 -11.92
CA VAL A 103 -3.33 -30.95 -10.64
C VAL A 103 -4.18 -31.67 -9.60
N ASP A 104 -5.44 -31.27 -9.45
CA ASP A 104 -6.38 -31.87 -8.47
C ASP A 104 -6.58 -33.37 -8.71
N ASN A 105 -6.60 -33.79 -9.98
CA ASN A 105 -6.71 -35.19 -10.37
C ASN A 105 -5.40 -35.96 -10.25
N GLY A 106 -4.26 -35.28 -10.04
CA GLY A 106 -2.92 -35.87 -10.01
C GLY A 106 -2.35 -36.26 -11.37
N ASP A 107 -2.90 -35.71 -12.46
CA ASP A 107 -2.44 -35.94 -13.84
C ASP A 107 -1.15 -35.15 -14.15
N ILE A 108 -0.97 -33.99 -13.51
CA ILE A 108 0.25 -33.18 -13.52
C ILE A 108 0.58 -32.71 -12.10
N THR A 109 1.82 -32.26 -11.89
CA THR A 109 2.28 -31.70 -10.60
C THR A 109 2.09 -30.19 -10.51
N THR A 110 2.14 -29.63 -9.30
CA THR A 110 2.13 -28.18 -9.07
C THR A 110 3.26 -27.45 -9.81
N ALA A 111 4.46 -28.03 -9.86
CA ALA A 111 5.59 -27.46 -10.58
C ALA A 111 5.34 -27.43 -12.10
N GLN A 112 4.67 -28.45 -12.64
CA GLN A 112 4.30 -28.48 -14.06
C GLN A 112 3.18 -27.47 -14.38
N ARG A 113 2.22 -27.28 -13.47
CA ARG A 113 1.26 -26.17 -13.56
C ARG A 113 1.99 -24.82 -13.60
N GLN A 114 2.91 -24.59 -12.67
CA GLN A 114 3.72 -23.37 -12.64
C GLN A 114 4.47 -23.16 -13.96
N GLN A 115 5.09 -24.19 -14.53
CA GLN A 115 5.81 -24.09 -15.82
C GLN A 115 4.88 -23.71 -16.99
N VAL A 116 3.66 -24.21 -17.04
CA VAL A 116 2.68 -23.83 -18.08
C VAL A 116 2.25 -22.37 -17.91
N LEU A 117 1.98 -21.93 -16.68
CA LEU A 117 1.65 -20.53 -16.37
C LEU A 117 2.83 -19.59 -16.71
N GLU A 118 4.04 -19.95 -16.30
CA GLU A 118 5.29 -19.24 -16.62
C GLU A 118 5.52 -19.14 -18.13
N ALA A 119 5.35 -20.25 -18.85
CA ALA A 119 5.48 -20.28 -20.31
C ALA A 119 4.51 -19.30 -20.98
N PHE A 120 3.26 -19.26 -20.51
CA PHE A 120 2.26 -18.34 -21.06
C PHE A 120 2.59 -16.89 -20.71
N GLY A 121 3.00 -16.61 -19.47
CA GLY A 121 3.43 -15.28 -19.04
C GLY A 121 4.62 -14.77 -19.87
N ALA A 122 5.64 -15.60 -20.06
CA ALA A 122 6.78 -15.29 -20.93
C ALA A 122 6.37 -15.03 -22.38
N ALA A 123 5.36 -15.76 -22.89
CA ALA A 123 4.80 -15.53 -24.22
C ALA A 123 4.13 -14.15 -24.33
N TYR A 124 3.38 -13.73 -23.30
CA TYR A 124 2.76 -12.41 -23.26
C TYR A 124 3.83 -11.30 -23.24
N THR A 125 4.79 -11.38 -22.31
CA THR A 125 5.87 -10.38 -22.19
C THR A 125 6.70 -10.28 -23.47
N ALA A 126 6.88 -11.38 -24.21
CA ALA A 126 7.57 -11.41 -25.50
C ALA A 126 6.69 -10.97 -26.70
N GLY A 127 5.44 -10.57 -26.48
CA GLY A 127 4.49 -10.16 -27.53
C GLY A 127 4.04 -11.32 -28.44
N LYS A 128 4.10 -12.55 -27.94
CA LYS A 128 3.68 -13.78 -28.64
C LYS A 128 2.27 -14.22 -28.28
N ALA A 129 1.79 -13.85 -27.10
CA ALA A 129 0.39 -13.90 -26.72
C ALA A 129 -0.14 -12.46 -26.61
N ASP A 130 -1.38 -12.23 -27.02
CA ASP A 130 -2.04 -10.93 -26.87
C ASP A 130 -2.90 -10.87 -25.60
N THR A 131 -3.41 -9.66 -25.32
CA THR A 131 -4.28 -9.40 -24.16
C THR A 131 -5.52 -10.29 -24.18
N GLU A 132 -6.19 -10.45 -25.31
CA GLU A 132 -7.41 -11.28 -25.43
C GLU A 132 -7.15 -12.75 -25.07
N ASN A 133 -6.07 -13.34 -25.58
CA ASN A 133 -5.67 -14.70 -25.23
C ASN A 133 -5.30 -14.83 -23.76
N THR A 134 -4.67 -13.81 -23.18
CA THR A 134 -4.28 -13.79 -21.77
C THR A 134 -5.49 -13.71 -20.85
N TRP A 135 -6.45 -12.83 -21.14
CA TRP A 135 -7.73 -12.74 -20.44
C TRP A 135 -8.44 -14.09 -20.39
N ARG A 136 -8.49 -14.79 -21.52
CA ARG A 136 -9.14 -16.10 -21.62
C ARG A 136 -8.35 -17.21 -20.91
N PHE A 137 -7.04 -17.25 -21.09
CA PHE A 137 -6.19 -18.28 -20.51
C PHE A 137 -6.20 -18.22 -18.98
N MET A 138 -6.05 -17.02 -18.42
CA MET A 138 -6.12 -16.78 -16.98
C MET A 138 -7.56 -16.82 -16.44
N GLU A 139 -8.56 -16.99 -17.32
CA GLU A 139 -9.99 -17.00 -17.01
C GLU A 139 -10.44 -15.75 -16.24
N MET A 140 -9.91 -14.59 -16.64
CA MET A 140 -10.22 -13.31 -16.02
C MET A 140 -11.52 -12.69 -16.58
N ASP A 141 -12.08 -13.25 -17.66
CA ASP A 141 -13.37 -12.84 -18.21
C ASP A 141 -14.52 -13.13 -17.22
N GLY A 142 -15.06 -12.08 -16.59
CA GLY A 142 -16.19 -12.22 -15.66
C GLY A 142 -15.77 -12.37 -14.19
N VAL A 143 -14.55 -11.95 -13.84
CA VAL A 143 -14.21 -11.66 -12.44
C VAL A 143 -15.21 -10.66 -11.91
N SER A 144 -15.83 -11.00 -10.80
CA SER A 144 -16.69 -10.13 -10.02
C SER A 144 -16.16 -10.15 -8.59
N GLY A 145 -16.02 -8.98 -7.97
CA GLY A 145 -15.83 -8.82 -6.53
C GLY A 145 -17.16 -8.65 -5.80
N GLU A 146 -18.30 -8.78 -6.50
CA GLU A 146 -19.61 -8.40 -5.98
C GLU A 146 -20.10 -9.36 -4.89
N VAL A 147 -20.33 -8.79 -3.72
CA VAL A 147 -21.11 -9.38 -2.64
C VAL A 147 -22.49 -8.72 -2.67
N GLU A 148 -23.50 -9.45 -3.15
CA GLU A 148 -24.85 -8.92 -3.32
C GLU A 148 -25.72 -9.24 -2.11
N MET A 149 -26.40 -8.23 -1.55
CA MET A 149 -27.49 -8.48 -0.62
C MET A 149 -28.77 -8.80 -1.40
N LYS A 150 -29.16 -10.07 -1.43
CA LYS A 150 -30.36 -10.57 -2.08
C LYS A 150 -31.57 -10.49 -1.16
N GLY A 151 -32.61 -9.84 -1.65
CA GLY A 151 -33.90 -9.70 -0.99
C GLY A 151 -34.77 -8.69 -1.73
N SER A 152 -36.07 -8.65 -1.44
CA SER A 152 -36.87 -7.47 -1.86
C SER A 152 -36.36 -6.24 -1.11
N GLU A 153 -36.44 -5.03 -1.69
CA GLU A 153 -36.03 -3.77 -1.04
C GLU A 153 -36.60 -3.63 0.39
N ARG A 154 -37.84 -4.10 0.57
CA ARG A 154 -38.52 -4.12 1.87
C ARG A 154 -37.87 -5.09 2.87
N LEU A 155 -37.34 -6.21 2.41
CA LEU A 155 -36.67 -7.20 3.25
C LEU A 155 -35.27 -6.75 3.64
N ILE A 156 -34.54 -6.14 2.69
CA ILE A 156 -33.22 -5.54 2.91
C ILE A 156 -33.31 -4.40 3.93
N SER A 157 -34.27 -3.47 3.75
CA SER A 157 -34.49 -2.36 4.69
C SER A 157 -34.95 -2.78 6.09
N LEU A 158 -35.37 -4.02 6.28
CA LEU A 158 -35.71 -4.60 7.58
C LEU A 158 -34.57 -5.48 8.16
N GLY A 159 -33.39 -5.49 7.54
CA GLY A 159 -32.24 -6.28 7.96
C GLY A 159 -32.39 -7.79 7.73
N GLY A 160 -33.32 -8.20 6.87
CA GLY A 160 -33.60 -9.61 6.57
C GLY A 160 -33.00 -10.12 5.25
N GLY A 161 -32.25 -9.27 4.52
CA GLY A 161 -31.58 -9.66 3.28
C GLY A 161 -30.54 -10.77 3.53
N ARG A 162 -30.31 -11.61 2.52
CA ARG A 162 -29.24 -12.61 2.55
C ARG A 162 -28.04 -12.07 1.77
N VAL A 163 -26.86 -12.13 2.35
CA VAL A 163 -25.61 -11.89 1.62
C VAL A 163 -25.35 -13.11 0.71
N GLU A 164 -25.23 -12.89 -0.60
CA GLU A 164 -24.73 -13.87 -1.56
C GLU A 164 -23.39 -13.40 -2.09
N ASN A 165 -22.36 -14.23 -1.93
CA ASN A 165 -21.05 -13.99 -2.48
C ASN A 165 -20.96 -14.58 -3.90
N ASN A 166 -20.91 -13.73 -4.93
CA ASN A 166 -20.73 -14.14 -6.32
C ASN A 166 -19.27 -14.01 -6.79
N ASN A 167 -18.34 -13.87 -5.85
CA ASN A 167 -16.97 -13.51 -6.13
C ASN A 167 -16.20 -14.67 -6.76
N THR A 168 -15.62 -14.40 -7.93
CA THR A 168 -14.81 -15.34 -8.73
C THR A 168 -13.33 -14.97 -8.76
N SER A 169 -12.92 -13.88 -8.11
CA SER A 169 -11.55 -13.37 -8.12
C SER A 169 -10.56 -14.29 -7.42
N GLY A 170 -11.01 -15.07 -6.42
CA GLY A 170 -10.15 -15.99 -5.67
C GLY A 170 -9.50 -17.08 -6.52
N GLU A 171 -10.24 -17.69 -7.45
CA GLU A 171 -9.68 -18.72 -8.34
C GLU A 171 -8.64 -18.13 -9.29
N VAL A 172 -8.87 -16.89 -9.75
CA VAL A 172 -7.96 -16.18 -10.64
C VAL A 172 -6.70 -15.72 -9.90
N LEU A 173 -6.84 -15.20 -8.68
CA LEU A 173 -5.70 -14.86 -7.83
C LEU A 173 -4.86 -16.10 -7.54
N GLU A 174 -5.48 -17.23 -7.22
CA GLU A 174 -4.76 -18.49 -6.99
C GLU A 174 -3.91 -18.87 -8.20
N ARG A 175 -4.41 -18.67 -9.43
CA ARG A 175 -3.61 -18.89 -10.66
C ARG A 175 -2.40 -17.96 -10.75
N PHE A 176 -2.53 -16.69 -10.38
CA PHE A 176 -1.38 -15.79 -10.31
C PHE A 176 -0.35 -16.28 -9.28
N LEU A 177 -0.78 -16.67 -8.09
CA LEU A 177 0.10 -17.19 -7.04
C LEU A 177 0.75 -18.52 -7.46
N ASN A 178 0.02 -19.38 -8.16
CA ASN A 178 0.53 -20.64 -8.70
C ASN A 178 1.57 -20.44 -9.80
N GLY A 179 1.45 -19.38 -10.62
CA GLY A 179 2.46 -19.01 -11.60
C GLY A 179 3.70 -18.40 -10.95
N LEU A 180 3.51 -17.60 -9.89
CA LEU A 180 4.61 -17.09 -9.08
C LEU A 180 5.39 -18.22 -8.40
N GLY A 181 4.72 -19.24 -7.90
CA GLY A 181 5.35 -20.32 -7.12
C GLY A 181 5.71 -19.89 -5.69
N GLU A 182 6.35 -20.77 -4.94
CA GLU A 182 6.63 -20.56 -3.51
C GLU A 182 8.14 -20.54 -3.21
N SER A 183 8.52 -19.71 -2.24
CA SER A 183 9.88 -19.66 -1.67
C SER A 183 11.00 -19.64 -2.73
N ASP A 184 11.92 -20.61 -2.70
CA ASP A 184 13.07 -20.71 -3.61
C ASP A 184 12.70 -21.01 -5.08
N THR A 185 11.42 -21.30 -5.37
CA THR A 185 10.91 -21.60 -6.73
C THR A 185 10.17 -20.43 -7.36
N ARG A 186 10.28 -19.23 -6.80
CA ARG A 186 9.58 -18.05 -7.30
C ARG A 186 10.02 -17.69 -8.72
N SER A 187 9.06 -17.57 -9.64
CA SER A 187 9.32 -17.26 -11.05
C SER A 187 9.45 -15.76 -11.26
N SER A 188 10.66 -15.29 -11.59
CA SER A 188 10.88 -13.90 -12.00
C SER A 188 10.19 -13.59 -13.33
N ALA A 189 10.16 -14.53 -14.27
CA ALA A 189 9.50 -14.34 -15.56
C ALA A 189 7.98 -14.19 -15.42
N PHE A 190 7.37 -14.87 -14.45
CA PHE A 190 5.95 -14.68 -14.16
C PHE A 190 5.68 -13.38 -13.40
N ALA A 191 6.60 -12.92 -12.54
CA ALA A 191 6.52 -11.58 -11.95
C ALA A 191 6.60 -10.47 -13.04
N ASP A 192 7.52 -10.61 -14.01
CA ASP A 192 7.63 -9.70 -15.17
C ASP A 192 6.34 -9.69 -16.00
N PHE A 193 5.67 -10.84 -16.13
CA PHE A 193 4.36 -10.94 -16.77
C PHE A 193 3.30 -10.14 -16.00
N ILE A 194 3.18 -10.32 -14.68
CA ILE A 194 2.22 -9.58 -13.85
C ILE A 194 2.45 -8.06 -14.00
N GLU A 195 3.71 -7.63 -13.93
CA GLU A 195 4.10 -6.23 -14.12
C GLU A 195 3.67 -5.71 -15.48
N THR A 196 4.12 -6.35 -16.56
CA THR A 196 3.88 -5.94 -17.95
C THR A 196 2.39 -5.93 -18.27
N PHE A 197 1.68 -7.00 -17.90
CA PHE A 197 0.25 -7.12 -18.15
C PHE A 197 -0.53 -6.02 -17.44
N THR A 198 -0.22 -5.75 -16.17
CA THR A 198 -0.91 -4.71 -15.39
C THR A 198 -0.65 -3.32 -15.97
N ILE A 199 0.60 -3.01 -16.35
CA ILE A 199 0.95 -1.75 -17.03
C ILE A 199 0.13 -1.61 -18.32
N ASP A 200 0.06 -2.64 -19.16
CA ASP A 200 -0.69 -2.60 -20.41
C ASP A 200 -2.20 -2.34 -20.17
N GLN A 201 -2.79 -3.00 -19.16
CA GLN A 201 -4.21 -2.81 -18.83
C GLN A 201 -4.50 -1.38 -18.36
N LEU A 202 -3.65 -0.85 -17.48
CA LEU A 202 -3.74 0.51 -16.99
C LEU A 202 -3.56 1.55 -18.10
N GLN A 203 -2.52 1.39 -18.91
CA GLN A 203 -2.16 2.31 -19.98
C GLN A 203 -3.24 2.35 -21.07
N ALA A 204 -3.82 1.21 -21.43
CA ALA A 204 -4.95 1.14 -22.35
C ALA A 204 -6.23 1.79 -21.79
N GLY A 205 -6.35 1.91 -20.47
CA GLY A 205 -7.56 2.38 -19.80
C GLY A 205 -8.74 1.41 -19.93
N THR A 206 -8.46 0.16 -20.29
CA THR A 206 -9.43 -0.92 -20.48
C THR A 206 -9.20 -2.02 -19.46
N VAL A 207 -9.04 -1.65 -18.19
CA VAL A 207 -8.89 -2.62 -17.11
C VAL A 207 -10.20 -3.44 -17.04
N GLY A 208 -10.16 -4.69 -17.50
CA GLY A 208 -11.33 -5.55 -17.70
C GLY A 208 -11.75 -5.72 -19.17
N SER A 209 -12.28 -6.90 -19.52
CA SER A 209 -12.45 -7.29 -20.93
C SER A 209 -13.71 -6.76 -21.64
N THR A 210 -14.77 -6.40 -20.90
CA THR A 210 -16.08 -6.05 -21.53
C THR A 210 -16.95 -5.06 -20.75
N LYS A 211 -16.66 -4.81 -19.47
CA LYS A 211 -17.39 -3.86 -18.63
C LYS A 211 -16.45 -2.71 -18.23
N THR A 212 -16.89 -1.47 -18.44
CA THR A 212 -16.04 -0.28 -18.28
C THR A 212 -16.53 0.65 -17.15
N GLY A 213 -17.37 0.14 -16.24
CA GLY A 213 -17.77 0.89 -15.05
C GLY A 213 -16.60 1.08 -14.09
N SER A 214 -16.65 2.11 -13.23
CA SER A 214 -15.62 2.31 -12.20
C SER A 214 -15.54 1.13 -11.24
N ASP A 215 -16.70 0.57 -10.85
CA ASP A 215 -16.80 -0.59 -9.97
C ASP A 215 -16.08 -1.82 -10.55
N ASP A 216 -16.37 -2.18 -11.80
CA ASP A 216 -15.72 -3.31 -12.47
C ASP A 216 -14.20 -3.09 -12.62
N ARG A 217 -13.78 -1.87 -12.98
CA ARG A 217 -12.34 -1.54 -13.05
C ARG A 217 -11.68 -1.70 -11.68
N GLY A 218 -12.36 -1.29 -10.61
CA GLY A 218 -11.96 -1.51 -9.23
C GLY A 218 -11.61 -2.98 -9.01
N ASP A 219 -12.55 -3.90 -9.20
CA ASP A 219 -12.34 -5.34 -8.94
C ASP A 219 -11.10 -5.91 -9.62
N TYR A 220 -10.90 -5.57 -10.90
CA TYR A 220 -9.72 -6.00 -11.66
C TYR A 220 -8.43 -5.37 -11.13
N LEU A 221 -8.45 -4.09 -10.72
CA LEU A 221 -7.30 -3.45 -10.09
C LEU A 221 -6.95 -4.12 -8.76
N GLY A 222 -7.93 -4.47 -7.95
CA GLY A 222 -7.70 -5.19 -6.69
C GLY A 222 -6.99 -6.52 -6.90
N LEU A 223 -7.43 -7.29 -7.91
CA LEU A 223 -6.80 -8.55 -8.31
C LEU A 223 -5.36 -8.35 -8.77
N LEU A 224 -5.13 -7.42 -9.71
CA LEU A 224 -3.81 -7.20 -10.29
C LEU A 224 -2.82 -6.63 -9.27
N LEU A 225 -3.27 -5.72 -8.39
CA LEU A 225 -2.43 -5.14 -7.35
C LEU A 225 -2.07 -6.16 -6.26
N ASN A 226 -2.99 -7.03 -5.85
CA ASN A 226 -2.66 -8.13 -4.93
C ASN A 226 -1.69 -9.12 -5.57
N ALA A 227 -1.91 -9.51 -6.84
CA ALA A 227 -0.96 -10.36 -7.56
C ALA A 227 0.45 -9.72 -7.65
N ALA A 228 0.51 -8.41 -7.93
CA ALA A 228 1.75 -7.64 -7.98
C ALA A 228 2.43 -7.50 -6.61
N ASP A 229 1.66 -7.32 -5.53
CA ASP A 229 2.18 -7.27 -4.16
C ASP A 229 2.88 -8.57 -3.77
N HIS A 230 2.30 -9.71 -4.19
CA HIS A 230 2.91 -11.02 -4.04
C HIS A 230 4.06 -11.31 -5.02
N ALA A 231 4.19 -10.54 -6.11
CA ALA A 231 5.20 -10.75 -7.14
C ALA A 231 6.55 -10.12 -6.81
N GLY A 232 6.59 -9.03 -6.02
CA GLY A 232 7.80 -8.35 -5.59
C GLY A 232 8.10 -8.42 -4.08
N ASP A 233 9.33 -8.09 -3.69
CA ASP A 233 9.62 -7.75 -2.30
C ASP A 233 9.40 -6.25 -2.07
N LYS A 234 8.92 -5.88 -0.88
CA LYS A 234 8.69 -4.47 -0.49
C LYS A 234 7.92 -3.64 -1.53
N HIS A 235 6.93 -4.27 -2.18
CA HIS A 235 6.08 -3.63 -3.19
C HIS A 235 6.80 -3.15 -4.47
N GLU A 236 7.99 -3.69 -4.79
CA GLU A 236 8.78 -3.23 -5.96
C GLU A 236 8.02 -3.35 -7.30
N VAL A 237 7.30 -4.46 -7.51
CA VAL A 237 6.52 -4.67 -8.75
C VAL A 237 5.37 -3.68 -8.84
N VAL A 238 4.70 -3.40 -7.72
CA VAL A 238 3.65 -2.36 -7.66
C VAL A 238 4.22 -0.98 -8.00
N ASN A 239 5.41 -0.66 -7.48
CA ASN A 239 6.11 0.59 -7.83
C ASN A 239 6.42 0.65 -9.32
N ASN A 240 6.97 -0.41 -9.91
CA ASN A 240 7.24 -0.46 -11.34
C ASN A 240 5.96 -0.28 -12.17
N ILE A 241 4.84 -0.86 -11.75
CA ILE A 241 3.53 -0.67 -12.38
C ILE A 241 3.11 0.80 -12.34
N LEU A 242 3.21 1.46 -11.17
CA LEU A 242 2.84 2.87 -11.00
C LEU A 242 3.75 3.81 -11.80
N HIS A 243 5.03 3.46 -11.97
CA HIS A 243 6.00 4.21 -12.80
C HIS A 243 5.86 3.92 -14.30
N GLY A 244 5.42 2.72 -14.67
CA GLY A 244 5.30 2.26 -16.05
C GLY A 244 4.12 2.85 -16.82
N VAL A 245 3.25 3.61 -16.16
CA VAL A 245 2.05 4.23 -16.75
C VAL A 245 2.11 5.76 -16.70
N ASP A 246 1.42 6.39 -17.65
CA ASP A 246 1.30 7.84 -17.70
C ASP A 246 0.58 8.39 -16.45
N SER A 247 0.87 9.64 -16.09
CA SER A 247 0.35 10.27 -14.87
C SER A 247 -1.18 10.33 -14.78
N GLU A 248 -1.84 10.57 -15.91
CA GLU A 248 -3.31 10.56 -15.99
C GLU A 248 -3.88 9.17 -15.70
N LYS A 249 -3.25 8.11 -16.22
CA LYS A 249 -3.68 6.73 -16.00
C LYS A 249 -3.41 6.26 -14.58
N ARG A 250 -2.26 6.64 -14.02
CA ARG A 250 -1.96 6.41 -12.60
C ARG A 250 -2.99 7.08 -11.70
N ALA A 251 -3.28 8.36 -11.92
CA ALA A 251 -4.27 9.10 -11.12
C ALA A 251 -5.66 8.44 -11.20
N GLN A 252 -6.09 8.05 -12.41
CA GLN A 252 -7.35 7.31 -12.58
C GLN A 252 -7.36 5.97 -11.84
N ALA A 253 -6.27 5.21 -11.87
CA ALA A 253 -6.18 3.93 -11.18
C ALA A 253 -6.29 4.10 -9.66
N ILE A 254 -5.59 5.09 -9.10
CA ILE A 254 -5.67 5.39 -7.65
C ILE A 254 -7.09 5.86 -7.30
N GLN A 255 -7.71 6.70 -8.13
CA GLN A 255 -9.08 7.15 -7.92
C GLN A 255 -10.09 5.99 -8.00
N ASP A 256 -9.98 5.12 -9.01
CA ASP A 256 -10.84 3.94 -9.17
C ASP A 256 -10.69 2.98 -7.98
N VAL A 257 -9.48 2.80 -7.47
CA VAL A 257 -9.27 2.00 -6.26
C VAL A 257 -9.92 2.69 -5.06
N SER A 258 -9.72 4.00 -4.89
CA SER A 258 -10.22 4.67 -3.70
C SER A 258 -11.75 4.78 -3.65
N GLU A 259 -12.40 5.13 -4.76
CA GLU A 259 -13.86 5.33 -4.82
C GLU A 259 -14.64 4.02 -4.68
N ASN A 260 -14.10 2.91 -5.20
CA ASN A 260 -14.85 1.65 -5.31
C ASN A 260 -14.49 0.65 -4.19
N PHE A 261 -13.29 0.70 -3.61
CA PHE A 261 -12.90 -0.21 -2.50
C PHE A 261 -13.25 0.31 -1.10
N SER A 262 -13.62 1.58 -0.96
CA SER A 262 -14.07 2.13 0.33
C SER A 262 -15.34 1.43 0.86
N LYS A 263 -16.18 0.83 0.01
CA LYS A 263 -17.45 0.19 0.40
C LYS A 263 -17.35 -1.30 0.71
N VAL A 264 -16.24 -1.96 0.36
CA VAL A 264 -16.06 -3.43 0.42
C VAL A 264 -15.18 -3.86 1.62
N THR A 265 -14.68 -2.90 2.40
CA THR A 265 -13.52 -3.10 3.29
C THR A 265 -13.83 -3.34 4.77
N THR A 266 -15.09 -3.49 5.19
CA THR A 266 -15.34 -3.69 6.63
C THR A 266 -15.12 -5.12 7.12
N ASP A 267 -15.10 -6.15 6.27
CA ASP A 267 -14.77 -7.52 6.71
C ASP A 267 -14.39 -8.40 5.51
N ASN A 268 -13.10 -8.54 5.18
CA ASN A 268 -12.50 -9.62 4.34
C ASN A 268 -13.17 -9.97 2.97
N ALA A 269 -14.17 -9.21 2.52
CA ALA A 269 -15.21 -9.67 1.61
C ALA A 269 -14.76 -9.89 0.17
N TRP A 270 -13.65 -9.27 -0.25
CA TRP A 270 -13.15 -9.41 -1.61
C TRP A 270 -12.55 -10.80 -1.90
N LEU A 271 -12.34 -11.65 -0.89
CA LEU A 271 -12.03 -13.08 -1.08
C LEU A 271 -12.81 -14.00 -0.13
N ASP A 272 -13.77 -13.48 0.65
CA ASP A 272 -14.49 -14.25 1.69
C ASP A 272 -15.51 -15.22 1.08
N ARG A 273 -15.01 -16.21 0.35
CA ARG A 273 -15.73 -17.46 0.09
C ARG A 273 -16.14 -17.99 1.46
N GLU A 274 -17.40 -18.43 1.61
CA GLU A 274 -18.03 -18.95 2.83
C GLU A 274 -17.23 -20.07 3.60
N ASP A 275 -16.02 -20.43 3.15
CA ASP A 275 -15.05 -21.34 3.77
C ASP A 275 -13.64 -20.68 3.84
N SER A 276 -13.33 -20.05 4.97
CA SER A 276 -12.04 -19.41 5.29
C SER A 276 -10.89 -20.43 5.41
N HIS A 277 -10.15 -20.63 4.33
CA HIS A 277 -8.87 -21.35 4.34
C HIS A 277 -7.69 -20.54 3.76
N LEU A 278 -7.93 -19.33 3.25
CA LEU A 278 -6.85 -18.43 2.83
C LEU A 278 -6.43 -17.55 4.02
N PRO A 279 -5.14 -17.54 4.42
CA PRO A 279 -4.65 -16.70 5.51
C PRO A 279 -4.85 -15.20 5.24
N ASP A 280 -5.01 -14.38 6.29
CA ASP A 280 -5.17 -12.92 6.21
C ASP A 280 -4.02 -12.21 5.42
N SER A 281 -2.88 -12.89 5.25
CA SER A 281 -1.75 -12.40 4.45
C SER A 281 -1.95 -12.43 2.93
N TYR A 282 -3.07 -12.96 2.43
CA TYR A 282 -3.32 -13.19 1.00
C TYR A 282 -4.21 -12.14 0.32
N ASN A 283 -4.81 -11.23 1.10
CA ASN A 283 -5.72 -10.21 0.57
C ASN A 283 -5.53 -8.88 1.30
N ARG A 284 -4.72 -8.00 0.74
CA ARG A 284 -4.54 -6.66 1.28
C ARG A 284 -5.45 -5.69 0.54
N ASP A 285 -5.89 -4.69 1.29
CA ASP A 285 -6.60 -3.55 0.72
C ASP A 285 -5.73 -2.92 -0.39
N PRO A 286 -6.24 -2.78 -1.63
CA PRO A 286 -5.43 -2.23 -2.71
C PRO A 286 -4.97 -0.79 -2.47
N MET A 287 -5.69 0.00 -1.67
CA MET A 287 -5.19 1.31 -1.23
C MET A 287 -4.02 1.16 -0.25
N GLU A 288 -4.05 0.20 0.66
CA GLU A 288 -2.90 -0.10 1.52
C GLU A 288 -1.68 -0.49 0.66
N ILE A 289 -1.86 -1.36 -0.33
CA ILE A 289 -0.79 -1.78 -1.25
C ILE A 289 -0.19 -0.55 -1.95
N ILE A 290 -1.01 0.32 -2.54
CA ILE A 290 -0.55 1.54 -3.22
C ILE A 290 0.22 2.46 -2.27
N ILE A 291 -0.31 2.70 -1.06
CA ILE A 291 0.32 3.59 -0.09
C ILE A 291 1.67 3.06 0.36
N ARG A 292 1.78 1.75 0.65
CA ARG A 292 3.05 1.15 1.03
C ARG A 292 4.04 1.12 -0.12
N ALA A 293 3.59 0.91 -1.35
CA ALA A 293 4.43 0.99 -2.54
C ALA A 293 5.08 2.38 -2.63
N VAL A 294 4.27 3.44 -2.63
CA VAL A 294 4.75 4.84 -2.69
C VAL A 294 5.62 5.21 -1.49
N ALA A 295 5.29 4.73 -0.29
CA ALA A 295 6.10 4.96 0.91
C ALA A 295 7.51 4.34 0.81
N ASN A 296 7.64 3.22 0.09
CA ASN A 296 8.90 2.49 -0.10
C ASN A 296 9.61 2.82 -1.42
N ASP A 297 9.04 3.68 -2.26
CA ASP A 297 9.61 4.06 -3.53
C ASP A 297 10.84 4.98 -3.35
N PRO A 298 12.07 4.55 -3.75
CA PRO A 298 13.25 5.40 -3.68
C PRO A 298 13.25 6.53 -4.74
N SER A 299 12.38 6.45 -5.75
CA SER A 299 12.33 7.33 -6.92
C SER A 299 10.98 8.03 -7.07
N SER A 300 10.33 8.39 -5.95
CA SER A 300 8.98 8.96 -5.93
C SER A 300 8.88 10.40 -6.44
N VAL A 301 9.96 11.01 -6.93
CA VAL A 301 9.94 12.34 -7.56
C VAL A 301 9.82 12.18 -9.08
N TYR A 302 8.88 12.89 -9.71
CA TYR A 302 8.70 12.81 -11.16
C TYR A 302 9.86 13.44 -11.92
N ALA A 303 10.07 12.99 -13.17
CA ALA A 303 10.99 13.62 -14.09
C ALA A 303 10.65 15.12 -14.28
N GLY A 304 11.54 16.01 -13.83
CA GLY A 304 11.34 17.46 -13.87
C GLY A 304 11.31 18.16 -12.51
N ASP A 305 11.40 17.41 -11.40
CA ASP A 305 11.60 17.89 -10.02
C ASP A 305 10.53 18.90 -9.53
N SER A 306 9.33 18.87 -10.10
CA SER A 306 8.23 19.79 -9.73
C SER A 306 7.11 19.14 -8.93
N ARG A 307 7.05 17.80 -8.86
CA ARG A 307 6.00 17.03 -8.20
C ARG A 307 6.55 15.69 -7.70
N SER A 308 5.82 15.06 -6.78
CA SER A 308 6.15 13.74 -6.25
C SER A 308 4.91 12.84 -6.15
N HIS A 309 5.11 11.54 -6.35
CA HIS A 309 4.09 10.50 -6.14
C HIS A 309 3.57 10.49 -4.70
N ALA A 310 4.44 10.71 -3.71
CA ALA A 310 4.03 10.78 -2.31
C ALA A 310 3.17 12.00 -2.02
N ALA A 311 3.54 13.15 -2.59
CA ALA A 311 2.81 14.40 -2.47
C ALA A 311 1.43 14.33 -3.15
N ASP A 312 1.37 13.74 -4.36
CA ASP A 312 0.12 13.52 -5.06
C ASP A 312 -0.79 12.54 -4.29
N LEU A 313 -0.24 11.43 -3.81
CA LEU A 313 -1.00 10.45 -3.03
C LEU A 313 -1.56 11.07 -1.74
N ALA A 314 -0.81 11.95 -1.08
CA ALA A 314 -1.28 12.67 0.11
C ALA A 314 -2.54 13.52 -0.18
N GLU A 315 -2.57 14.22 -1.32
CA GLU A 315 -3.76 14.97 -1.75
C GLU A 315 -4.94 14.04 -2.07
N VAL A 316 -4.70 12.89 -2.69
CA VAL A 316 -5.77 11.91 -2.94
C VAL A 316 -6.34 11.36 -1.64
N ILE A 317 -5.48 11.09 -0.64
CA ILE A 317 -5.92 10.67 0.69
C ILE A 317 -6.82 11.74 1.32
N LEU A 318 -6.50 13.03 1.18
CA LEU A 318 -7.37 14.12 1.65
C LEU A 318 -8.77 14.06 1.00
N ASP A 319 -8.84 13.99 -0.32
CA ASP A 319 -10.12 13.97 -1.06
C ASP A 319 -11.00 12.77 -0.64
N GLN A 320 -10.36 11.68 -0.25
CA GLN A 320 -11.01 10.41 0.10
C GLN A 320 -11.30 10.28 1.60
N SER A 321 -10.77 11.21 2.38
CA SER A 321 -10.99 11.35 3.82
C SER A 321 -12.06 12.39 4.15
N GLU A 322 -12.71 13.00 3.16
CA GLU A 322 -13.76 13.99 3.40
C GLU A 322 -14.80 13.44 4.38
N ASN A 323 -14.99 14.15 5.49
CA ASN A 323 -15.93 13.80 6.55
C ASN A 323 -17.34 13.73 5.95
N ASN A 324 -17.82 12.53 5.67
CA ASN A 324 -19.23 12.29 5.43
C ASN A 324 -19.89 11.99 6.78
N PRO A 325 -20.63 12.94 7.40
CA PRO A 325 -21.27 12.72 8.70
C PRO A 325 -22.34 11.62 8.71
N TRP A 326 -22.59 10.97 7.57
CA TRP A 326 -23.63 9.96 7.39
C TRP A 326 -23.15 8.67 6.70
N GLY A 327 -21.83 8.41 6.60
CA GLY A 327 -21.35 7.14 6.01
C GLY A 327 -19.86 6.90 6.11
N ASP A 328 -19.49 5.62 5.96
CA ASP A 328 -18.14 5.11 5.71
C ASP A 328 -17.50 5.86 4.52
N ASN A 329 -16.22 6.24 4.64
CA ASN A 329 -15.45 6.84 3.54
C ASN A 329 -14.21 6.01 3.21
N GLY A 330 -13.30 6.57 2.39
CA GLY A 330 -12.09 5.88 1.99
C GLY A 330 -11.18 5.52 3.17
N PHE A 331 -11.15 6.30 4.24
CA PHE A 331 -10.13 6.15 5.29
C PHE A 331 -10.69 6.07 6.71
N PHE A 332 -11.93 6.46 6.92
CA PHE A 332 -12.64 6.45 8.18
C PHE A 332 -13.90 5.59 8.06
N ASP A 333 -14.17 4.80 9.09
CA ASP A 333 -15.44 4.09 9.23
C ASP A 333 -16.60 5.04 9.60
N ASP A 334 -17.80 4.47 9.78
CA ASP A 334 -19.00 5.20 10.18
C ASP A 334 -18.92 5.80 11.61
N GLN A 335 -17.95 5.37 12.41
CA GLN A 335 -17.62 5.92 13.73
C GLN A 335 -16.51 6.99 13.67
N ASN A 336 -16.03 7.33 12.47
CA ASN A 336 -14.93 8.24 12.24
C ASN A 336 -13.60 7.76 12.86
N ILE A 337 -13.40 6.43 12.88
CA ILE A 337 -12.16 5.76 13.24
C ILE A 337 -11.43 5.38 11.95
N PRO A 338 -10.11 5.63 11.85
CA PRO A 338 -9.35 5.22 10.67
C PRO A 338 -9.40 3.70 10.45
N LYS A 339 -9.59 3.28 9.20
CA LYS A 339 -9.58 1.86 8.83
C LYS A 339 -8.21 1.22 9.09
N ALA A 340 -8.23 0.04 9.74
CA ALA A 340 -7.03 -0.78 9.96
C ALA A 340 -6.37 -1.15 8.61
N GLY A 341 -5.06 -1.38 8.59
CA GLY A 341 -4.28 -1.59 7.36
C GLY A 341 -4.00 -0.30 6.58
N ARG A 342 -5.03 0.47 6.20
CA ARG A 342 -4.86 1.80 5.59
C ARG A 342 -4.13 2.75 6.54
N GLN A 343 -4.55 2.81 7.81
CA GLN A 343 -3.86 3.62 8.82
C GLN A 343 -2.39 3.25 8.96
N GLU A 344 -2.06 1.96 8.98
CA GLU A 344 -0.68 1.49 9.09
C GLU A 344 0.16 1.87 7.87
N ALA A 345 -0.42 1.78 6.67
CA ALA A 345 0.21 2.23 5.45
C ALA A 345 0.47 3.75 5.47
N VAL A 346 -0.50 4.54 5.93
CA VAL A 346 -0.34 6.00 6.06
C VAL A 346 0.70 6.35 7.13
N ASN A 347 0.80 5.59 8.24
CA ASN A 347 1.88 5.75 9.22
C ASN A 347 3.26 5.59 8.55
N GLU A 348 3.40 4.57 7.71
CA GLU A 348 4.63 4.30 6.95
C GLU A 348 4.92 5.43 5.95
N LEU A 349 3.91 5.90 5.21
CA LEU A 349 4.01 7.03 4.30
C LEU A 349 4.50 8.30 5.02
N VAL A 350 3.85 8.69 6.12
CA VAL A 350 4.24 9.92 6.85
C VAL A 350 5.64 9.76 7.43
N THR A 351 5.96 8.60 8.02
CA THR A 351 7.27 8.38 8.66
C THR A 351 8.42 8.45 7.64
N LYS A 352 8.22 7.96 6.41
CA LYS A 352 9.26 7.89 5.38
C LYS A 352 9.27 9.07 4.41
N LYS A 353 8.11 9.67 4.13
CA LYS A 353 7.91 10.63 3.03
C LYS A 353 7.39 12.00 3.45
N ALA A 354 7.12 12.27 4.73
CA ALA A 354 6.63 13.59 5.15
C ALA A 354 7.53 14.74 4.67
N GLY A 355 8.86 14.60 4.75
CA GLY A 355 9.79 15.65 4.27
C GLY A 355 9.62 15.96 2.78
N GLU A 356 9.40 14.93 1.96
CA GLU A 356 9.11 15.07 0.53
C GLU A 356 7.73 15.69 0.31
N ILE A 357 6.70 15.26 1.05
CA ILE A 357 5.35 15.83 0.94
C ILE A 357 5.37 17.33 1.32
N PHE A 358 6.08 17.74 2.37
CA PHE A 358 6.24 19.14 2.73
C PHE A 358 7.02 19.96 1.69
N GLU A 359 7.93 19.31 0.96
CA GLU A 359 8.70 19.95 -0.10
C GLU A 359 7.84 20.24 -1.34
N PHE A 360 7.03 19.28 -1.77
CA PHE A 360 6.24 19.39 -3.00
C PHE A 360 4.82 19.95 -2.77
N ASN A 361 4.20 19.70 -1.62
CA ASN A 361 2.95 20.33 -1.19
C ASN A 361 3.25 21.52 -0.25
N GLY A 362 4.27 22.33 -0.56
CA GLY A 362 4.64 23.50 0.24
C GLY A 362 3.63 24.66 0.15
N LEU A 363 3.83 25.70 0.97
CA LEU A 363 3.00 26.91 0.90
C LEU A 363 3.25 27.67 -0.41
N GLY A 364 2.21 27.83 -1.24
CA GLY A 364 2.29 28.54 -2.52
C GLY A 364 2.64 27.68 -3.75
N GLU A 365 2.79 26.36 -3.57
CA GLU A 365 3.05 25.41 -4.66
C GLU A 365 1.75 24.97 -5.40
N SER A 366 1.88 24.36 -6.58
CA SER A 366 0.73 23.84 -7.36
C SER A 366 0.23 22.49 -6.84
N GLY A 367 -1.08 22.32 -6.63
CA GLY A 367 -1.69 21.04 -6.26
C GLY A 367 -2.16 20.18 -7.44
N ILE A 368 -2.77 19.01 -7.20
CA ILE A 368 -3.41 18.18 -8.25
C ILE A 368 -4.61 18.92 -8.89
N HIS A 369 -5.29 19.80 -8.13
CA HIS A 369 -6.58 20.38 -8.53
C HIS A 369 -6.50 21.89 -8.79
N ASP A 370 -6.02 22.27 -9.98
CA ASP A 370 -6.20 23.63 -10.53
C ASP A 370 -7.68 23.85 -10.89
N GLY A 371 -8.50 24.18 -9.89
CA GLY A 371 -9.95 24.42 -10.09
C GLY A 371 -10.83 24.38 -8.84
N SER A 372 -10.27 24.06 -7.67
CA SER A 372 -11.01 24.10 -6.41
C SER A 372 -11.31 25.55 -5.96
N ASN A 373 -12.33 25.75 -5.13
CA ASN A 373 -12.66 27.08 -4.56
C ASN A 373 -11.71 27.48 -3.41
N ILE A 374 -10.72 26.65 -3.09
CA ILE A 374 -9.71 26.89 -2.05
C ILE A 374 -8.34 27.14 -2.71
N THR A 375 -7.50 27.92 -2.06
CA THR A 375 -6.13 28.14 -2.53
C THR A 375 -5.29 26.88 -2.34
N ASN A 376 -4.25 26.70 -3.17
CA ASN A 376 -3.33 25.56 -2.99
C ASN A 376 -2.66 25.57 -1.61
N THR A 377 -2.37 26.74 -1.07
CA THR A 377 -1.84 26.89 0.29
C THR A 377 -2.79 26.31 1.33
N GLU A 378 -4.08 26.65 1.29
CA GLU A 378 -5.10 26.11 2.19
C GLU A 378 -5.23 24.59 2.01
N ARG A 379 -5.28 24.11 0.77
CA ARG A 379 -5.36 22.68 0.46
C ARG A 379 -4.16 21.92 1.00
N ASN A 380 -2.95 22.43 0.85
CA ASN A 380 -1.72 21.80 1.34
C ASN A 380 -1.66 21.73 2.87
N VAL A 381 -2.16 22.76 3.56
CA VAL A 381 -2.35 22.72 5.03
C VAL A 381 -3.35 21.63 5.40
N GLN A 382 -4.49 21.54 4.70
CA GLN A 382 -5.51 20.52 4.93
C GLN A 382 -4.99 19.10 4.66
N THR A 383 -4.19 18.89 3.62
CA THR A 383 -3.57 17.61 3.29
C THR A 383 -2.71 17.10 4.44
N MET A 384 -1.75 17.91 4.92
CA MET A 384 -0.89 17.53 6.03
C MET A 384 -1.66 17.40 7.36
N ALA A 385 -2.69 18.25 7.56
CA ALA A 385 -3.55 18.14 8.72
C ALA A 385 -4.33 16.81 8.72
N ASN A 386 -4.84 16.38 7.56
CA ASN A 386 -5.56 15.13 7.42
C ASN A 386 -4.64 13.91 7.64
N LEU A 387 -3.43 13.92 7.08
CA LEU A 387 -2.45 12.86 7.34
C LEU A 387 -2.11 12.77 8.84
N THR A 388 -1.93 13.93 9.50
CA THR A 388 -1.68 14.00 10.95
C THR A 388 -2.87 13.45 11.75
N ARG A 389 -4.12 13.66 11.29
CA ARG A 389 -5.33 13.08 11.91
C ARG A 389 -5.42 11.57 11.76
N LEU A 390 -5.15 11.06 10.56
CA LEU A 390 -5.19 9.63 10.26
C LEU A 390 -4.11 8.86 11.03
N THR A 391 -3.00 9.53 11.34
CA THR A 391 -1.83 8.93 11.97
C THR A 391 -1.65 9.40 13.42
N GLY A 392 -0.88 10.47 13.64
CA GLY A 392 -0.43 10.96 14.94
C GLY A 392 -1.54 11.35 15.93
N LEU A 393 -2.72 11.73 15.45
CA LEU A 393 -3.86 12.07 16.31
C LEU A 393 -4.96 11.01 16.31
N SER A 394 -4.73 9.84 15.72
CA SER A 394 -5.74 8.79 15.76
C SER A 394 -5.75 8.10 17.13
N PRO A 395 -6.92 7.89 17.75
CA PRO A 395 -7.03 7.26 19.06
C PRO A 395 -6.73 5.75 19.02
N THR A 396 -6.77 5.12 17.85
CA THR A 396 -6.55 3.68 17.69
C THR A 396 -5.15 3.34 17.15
N ASN A 397 -4.28 4.35 17.00
CA ASN A 397 -2.98 4.17 16.39
C ASN A 397 -1.87 4.06 17.44
N ASP A 398 -1.34 2.85 17.60
CA ASP A 398 -0.22 2.59 18.52
C ASP A 398 1.06 3.30 18.06
N ALA A 399 1.26 3.46 16.75
CA ALA A 399 2.43 4.14 16.16
C ALA A 399 2.31 5.67 16.14
N ALA A 400 1.22 6.25 16.68
CA ALA A 400 1.02 7.70 16.69
C ALA A 400 2.19 8.49 17.29
N PRO A 401 2.81 8.08 18.42
CA PRO A 401 3.97 8.77 18.97
C PRO A 401 5.16 8.81 18.02
N ASP A 402 5.45 7.71 17.33
CA ASP A 402 6.58 7.61 16.40
C ASP A 402 6.38 8.50 15.17
N VAL A 403 5.16 8.55 14.65
CA VAL A 403 4.81 9.42 13.52
C VAL A 403 4.99 10.90 13.90
N LEU A 404 4.44 11.32 15.03
CA LEU A 404 4.61 12.70 15.52
C LEU A 404 6.07 13.02 15.83
N GLN A 405 6.82 12.07 16.39
CA GLN A 405 8.24 12.26 16.63
C GLN A 405 9.01 12.44 15.32
N SER A 406 8.68 11.69 14.27
CA SER A 406 9.25 11.87 12.93
C SER A 406 8.99 13.28 12.38
N LEU A 407 7.76 13.79 12.51
CA LEU A 407 7.40 15.15 12.12
C LEU A 407 8.19 16.21 12.91
N THR A 408 8.35 16.04 14.23
CA THR A 408 9.16 16.99 15.03
C THR A 408 10.64 16.95 14.66
N LYS A 409 11.20 15.78 14.30
CA LYS A 409 12.59 15.67 13.83
C LYS A 409 12.80 16.41 12.51
N LEU A 410 11.83 16.38 11.60
CA LEU A 410 11.87 17.19 10.37
C LEU A 410 11.87 18.68 10.70
N SER A 411 10.99 19.11 11.61
CA SER A 411 10.93 20.50 12.08
C SER A 411 12.24 20.97 12.71
N ASP A 412 12.87 20.15 13.57
CA ASP A 412 14.20 20.43 14.13
C ASP A 412 15.27 20.58 13.04
N GLY A 413 15.20 19.74 12.00
CA GLY A 413 16.07 19.80 10.83
C GLY A 413 15.94 21.14 10.09
N TRP A 414 14.70 21.55 9.77
CA TRP A 414 14.44 22.82 9.09
C TRP A 414 14.82 24.04 9.94
N ALA A 415 14.59 23.99 11.26
CA ALA A 415 15.04 25.04 12.17
C ALA A 415 16.57 25.18 12.16
N LYS A 416 17.29 24.06 12.17
CA LYS A 416 18.76 24.05 12.06
C LYS A 416 19.23 24.58 10.71
N ASP A 417 18.58 24.17 9.62
CA ASP A 417 18.90 24.64 8.27
C ASP A 417 18.60 26.12 8.08
N PHE A 418 17.54 26.62 8.73
CA PHE A 418 17.21 28.04 8.79
C PHE A 418 18.34 28.84 9.48
N VAL A 419 18.75 28.41 10.68
CA VAL A 419 19.83 29.08 11.43
C VAL A 419 21.14 29.06 10.63
N THR A 420 21.46 27.93 10.00
CA THR A 420 22.64 27.81 9.14
C THR A 420 22.55 28.78 7.95
N ALA A 421 21.41 28.84 7.26
CA ALA A 421 21.19 29.76 6.15
C ALA A 421 21.31 31.23 6.58
N ARG A 422 20.86 31.56 7.79
CA ARG A 422 21.01 32.89 8.38
C ARG A 422 22.46 33.26 8.62
N GLU A 423 23.25 32.35 9.17
CA GLU A 423 24.70 32.53 9.36
C GLU A 423 25.43 32.73 8.02
N ASP A 424 24.98 32.01 7.00
CA ASP A 424 25.50 32.09 5.63
C ASP A 424 24.98 33.31 4.83
N ASN A 425 24.03 34.09 5.37
CA ASN A 425 23.29 35.15 4.66
C ASN A 425 22.63 34.67 3.36
N ASN A 426 22.01 33.48 3.39
CA ASN A 426 21.28 32.90 2.28
C ASN A 426 19.77 33.10 2.45
N ASP A 427 19.25 34.20 1.91
CA ASP A 427 17.84 34.60 2.04
C ASP A 427 16.86 33.57 1.48
N ASP A 428 17.20 32.94 0.35
CA ASP A 428 16.33 31.94 -0.28
C ASP A 428 16.19 30.68 0.60
N ARG A 429 17.31 30.17 1.14
CA ARG A 429 17.28 29.02 2.05
C ARG A 429 16.62 29.35 3.39
N MET A 430 16.76 30.58 3.88
CA MET A 430 15.99 31.03 5.05
C MET A 430 14.50 31.00 4.75
N ARG A 431 14.06 31.59 3.63
CA ARG A 431 12.65 31.65 3.27
C ARG A 431 12.01 30.27 3.09
N VAL A 432 12.70 29.34 2.43
CA VAL A 432 12.20 27.96 2.25
C VAL A 432 11.98 27.26 3.58
N ASN A 433 12.95 27.35 4.50
CA ASN A 433 12.82 26.69 5.81
C ASN A 433 11.79 27.38 6.71
N GLU A 434 11.66 28.71 6.64
CA GLU A 434 10.59 29.45 7.31
C GLU A 434 9.21 28.96 6.83
N LEU A 435 9.00 28.85 5.51
CA LEU A 435 7.74 28.35 4.94
C LEU A 435 7.42 26.92 5.38
N ARG A 436 8.42 26.02 5.42
CA ARG A 436 8.25 24.64 5.90
C ARG A 436 7.84 24.60 7.37
N LEU A 437 8.46 25.42 8.22
CA LEU A 437 8.10 25.54 9.63
C LEU A 437 6.69 26.13 9.80
N THR A 438 6.34 27.18 9.05
CA THR A 438 5.00 27.76 9.04
C THR A 438 3.94 26.73 8.64
N HIS A 439 4.22 25.93 7.60
CA HIS A 439 3.32 24.86 7.15
C HIS A 439 3.15 23.77 8.21
N ALA A 440 4.24 23.35 8.86
CA ALA A 440 4.20 22.33 9.90
C ALA A 440 3.38 22.78 11.13
N VAL A 441 3.55 24.04 11.56
CA VAL A 441 2.76 24.63 12.63
C VAL A 441 1.29 24.71 12.23
N ALA A 442 0.98 25.30 11.06
CA ALA A 442 -0.40 25.48 10.60
C ALA A 442 -1.12 24.15 10.42
N SER A 443 -0.48 23.15 9.81
CA SER A 443 -1.09 21.83 9.59
C SER A 443 -1.33 21.06 10.88
N THR A 444 -0.43 21.16 11.87
CA THR A 444 -0.61 20.51 13.17
C THR A 444 -1.73 21.19 13.98
N GLU A 445 -1.76 22.53 14.00
CA GLU A 445 -2.85 23.29 14.62
C GLU A 445 -4.20 22.94 13.98
N GLN A 446 -4.26 22.91 12.65
CA GLN A 446 -5.46 22.53 11.91
C GLN A 446 -5.87 21.08 12.22
N ALA A 447 -4.92 20.15 12.33
CA ALA A 447 -5.20 18.75 12.66
C ALA A 447 -5.84 18.61 14.05
N VAL A 448 -5.31 19.36 15.03
CA VAL A 448 -5.84 19.43 16.39
C VAL A 448 -7.25 20.02 16.41
N LEU A 449 -7.47 21.14 15.71
CA LEU A 449 -8.80 21.76 15.60
C LEU A 449 -9.83 20.84 14.95
N ASN A 450 -9.43 20.12 13.90
CA ASN A 450 -10.28 19.19 13.17
C ASN A 450 -10.52 17.87 13.94
N GLY A 451 -9.62 17.50 14.86
CA GLY A 451 -9.55 16.18 15.47
C GLY A 451 -10.30 16.04 16.80
N PHE A 452 -10.44 17.13 17.57
CA PHE A 452 -11.18 17.11 18.83
C PHE A 452 -12.69 17.16 18.60
N ALA A 453 -13.43 16.14 19.05
CA ALA A 453 -14.86 16.06 18.81
C ALA A 453 -15.62 17.12 19.63
N ASP A 454 -16.66 17.72 19.03
CA ASP A 454 -17.61 18.61 19.71
C ASP A 454 -18.77 17.82 20.35
N LYS A 455 -18.53 16.56 20.73
CA LYS A 455 -19.56 15.65 21.26
C LYS A 455 -19.47 15.57 22.78
N ALA A 456 -20.21 16.44 23.46
CA ALA A 456 -20.26 16.53 24.92
C ALA A 456 -21.00 15.37 25.63
N GLU A 457 -21.60 14.42 24.91
CA GLU A 457 -22.56 13.47 25.49
C GLU A 457 -22.18 11.97 25.43
N ASP A 458 -21.09 11.57 24.75
CA ASP A 458 -20.70 10.15 24.59
C ASP A 458 -19.37 9.84 25.30
N ASP A 459 -19.39 8.84 26.20
CA ASP A 459 -18.20 8.36 26.94
C ASP A 459 -17.13 7.79 26.01
N ALA A 460 -17.51 7.15 24.89
CA ALA A 460 -16.57 6.63 23.92
C ALA A 460 -15.84 7.76 23.18
N ALA A 461 -16.56 8.82 22.81
CA ALA A 461 -15.98 10.01 22.20
C ALA A 461 -15.02 10.74 23.16
N ARG A 462 -15.37 10.82 24.46
CA ARG A 462 -14.48 11.38 25.49
C ARG A 462 -13.19 10.58 25.64
N GLN A 463 -13.28 9.25 25.71
CA GLN A 463 -12.11 8.38 25.80
C GLN A 463 -11.21 8.50 24.56
N ALA A 464 -11.81 8.54 23.38
CA ALA A 464 -11.09 8.80 22.14
C ALA A 464 -10.34 10.13 22.22
N ASP A 465 -11.00 11.24 22.58
CA ASP A 465 -10.35 12.55 22.68
C ASP A 465 -9.24 12.62 23.73
N MET A 466 -9.38 11.93 24.87
CA MET A 466 -8.29 11.78 25.84
C MET A 466 -7.11 11.01 25.25
N MET A 467 -7.37 9.95 24.47
CA MET A 467 -6.30 9.22 23.78
C MET A 467 -5.63 10.07 22.70
N LYS A 468 -6.38 10.85 21.91
CA LYS A 468 -5.82 11.81 20.94
C LYS A 468 -4.90 12.81 21.62
N MET A 469 -5.37 13.39 22.73
CA MET A 469 -4.58 14.31 23.55
C MET A 469 -3.27 13.67 24.02
N LEU A 470 -3.31 12.43 24.52
CA LEU A 470 -2.13 11.72 25.01
C LEU A 470 -1.18 11.33 23.88
N ASN A 471 -1.69 10.83 22.75
CA ASN A 471 -0.88 10.53 21.57
C ASN A 471 -0.15 11.79 21.08
N PHE A 472 -0.89 12.89 20.98
CA PHE A 472 -0.36 14.18 20.60
C PHE A 472 0.72 14.67 21.57
N PHE A 473 0.42 14.65 22.87
CA PHE A 473 1.32 15.09 23.91
C PHE A 473 2.60 14.24 23.97
N VAL A 474 2.47 12.91 24.02
CA VAL A 474 3.59 11.98 24.09
C VAL A 474 4.45 12.03 22.83
N GLY A 475 3.82 12.07 21.66
CA GLY A 475 4.51 12.02 20.37
C GLY A 475 5.30 13.27 20.03
N MET A 476 4.86 14.45 20.49
CA MET A 476 5.59 15.69 20.22
C MET A 476 6.72 15.98 21.20
N VAL A 477 6.68 15.40 22.40
CA VAL A 477 7.73 15.60 23.41
C VAL A 477 9.00 14.86 23.01
N PRO A 478 10.16 15.54 22.95
CA PRO A 478 11.40 14.91 22.54
C PRO A 478 11.90 13.88 23.56
N SER A 479 12.52 12.81 23.05
CA SER A 479 13.11 11.72 23.85
C SER A 479 14.60 11.56 23.54
N PRO A 480 15.47 12.34 24.20
CA PRO A 480 16.91 12.17 24.05
C PRO A 480 17.35 10.86 24.73
N GLY A 481 17.30 9.76 23.99
CA GLY A 481 17.78 8.45 24.44
C GLY A 481 16.70 7.47 24.88
N GLY A 482 15.48 7.58 24.35
CA GLY A 482 14.41 6.58 24.51
C GLY A 482 13.63 6.67 25.83
N VAL A 483 14.08 7.48 26.80
CA VAL A 483 13.36 7.73 28.06
C VAL A 483 12.69 9.10 28.03
N PHE A 484 11.37 9.12 28.25
CA PHE A 484 10.51 10.30 28.09
C PHE A 484 10.14 10.98 29.42
N THR A 485 10.27 10.30 30.56
CA THR A 485 9.58 10.65 31.82
C THR A 485 9.70 12.11 32.25
N ASP A 486 10.91 12.66 32.38
CA ASP A 486 11.11 14.02 32.89
C ASP A 486 10.58 15.08 31.92
N ASN A 487 10.74 14.85 30.62
CA ASN A 487 10.25 15.75 29.59
C ASN A 487 8.71 15.73 29.52
N LEU A 488 8.09 14.55 29.63
CA LEU A 488 6.64 14.43 29.71
C LEU A 488 6.07 15.11 30.95
N LYS A 489 6.71 14.93 32.12
CA LYS A 489 6.28 15.59 33.36
C LYS A 489 6.38 17.11 33.25
N SER A 490 7.48 17.61 32.70
CA SER A 490 7.69 19.04 32.44
C SER A 490 6.64 19.58 31.47
N GLY A 491 6.37 18.88 30.36
CA GLY A 491 5.34 19.26 29.40
C GLY A 491 3.93 19.30 30.02
N ILE A 492 3.53 18.28 30.80
CA ILE A 492 2.22 18.27 31.49
C ILE A 492 2.12 19.43 32.46
N THR A 493 3.22 19.74 33.15
CA THR A 493 3.27 20.87 34.07
C THR A 493 3.11 22.20 33.35
N LYS A 494 3.67 22.34 32.13
CA LYS A 494 3.49 23.54 31.31
C LYS A 494 2.06 23.66 30.76
N VAL A 495 1.49 22.55 30.30
CA VAL A 495 0.18 22.52 29.63
C VAL A 495 -0.97 22.63 30.63
N PHE A 496 -0.88 21.98 31.79
CA PHE A 496 -1.96 21.92 32.79
C PHE A 496 -1.65 22.72 34.07
N GLY A 497 -0.39 23.04 34.32
CA GLY A 497 0.06 23.72 35.55
C GLY A 497 0.46 22.76 36.67
N GLU A 498 1.39 23.20 37.53
CA GLU A 498 1.97 22.43 38.65
C GLU A 498 0.93 21.92 39.68
N ASN A 499 -0.17 22.65 39.84
CA ASN A 499 -1.21 22.33 40.81
C ASN A 499 -2.41 21.62 40.19
N SER A 500 -2.34 21.24 38.92
CA SER A 500 -3.42 20.51 38.26
C SER A 500 -3.61 19.13 38.89
N GLY A 501 -4.85 18.63 38.86
CA GLY A 501 -5.12 17.22 39.18
C GLY A 501 -4.40 16.26 38.22
N VAL A 502 -4.10 16.71 37.00
CA VAL A 502 -3.43 15.95 35.95
C VAL A 502 -2.00 15.54 36.35
N THR A 503 -1.24 16.39 37.03
CA THR A 503 0.12 16.03 37.48
C THR A 503 0.12 14.86 38.47
N LYS A 504 -0.89 14.75 39.34
CA LYS A 504 -1.03 13.61 40.26
C LYS A 504 -1.46 12.33 39.53
N ILE A 505 -2.31 12.49 38.51
CA ILE A 505 -2.71 11.39 37.62
C ILE A 505 -1.49 10.88 36.86
N PHE A 506 -0.66 11.78 36.33
CA PHE A 506 0.61 11.45 35.69
C PHE A 506 1.53 10.65 36.59
N ASP A 507 1.78 11.12 37.82
CA ASP A 507 2.64 10.41 38.76
C ASP A 507 2.10 9.00 39.06
N SER A 508 0.77 8.88 39.24
CA SER A 508 0.12 7.58 39.47
C SER A 508 0.18 6.64 38.26
N ALA A 509 0.08 7.18 37.04
CA ALA A 509 0.25 6.40 35.81
C ALA A 509 1.71 5.99 35.60
N SER A 510 2.65 6.89 35.85
CA SER A 510 4.09 6.63 35.77
C SER A 510 4.51 5.53 36.76
N ASP A 511 3.97 5.53 37.98
CA ASP A 511 4.21 4.46 38.96
C ASP A 511 3.78 3.08 38.46
N SER A 512 2.76 2.98 37.58
CA SER A 512 2.33 1.71 37.01
C SER A 512 3.35 1.08 36.06
N VAL A 513 4.27 1.90 35.54
CA VAL A 513 5.42 1.48 34.71
C VAL A 513 6.75 1.66 35.45
N SER A 514 6.74 1.52 36.78
CA SER A 514 7.93 1.67 37.65
C SER A 514 8.60 3.04 37.61
N GLY A 515 7.88 4.08 37.19
CA GLY A 515 8.37 5.45 37.10
C GLY A 515 9.21 5.75 35.85
N VAL A 516 9.44 4.77 34.98
CA VAL A 516 10.27 4.92 33.76
C VAL A 516 9.39 4.71 32.54
N ILE A 517 9.22 5.78 31.77
CA ILE A 517 8.43 5.81 30.54
C ILE A 517 9.43 5.78 29.38
N ASP A 518 9.42 4.71 28.62
CA ASP A 518 10.24 4.46 27.45
C ASP A 518 9.40 3.82 26.32
N GLU A 519 10.03 3.50 25.18
CA GLU A 519 9.36 2.90 24.02
C GLU A 519 8.61 1.60 24.36
N ASN A 520 9.03 0.85 25.39
CA ASN A 520 8.39 -0.42 25.77
C ASN A 520 7.29 -0.25 26.81
N SER A 521 7.24 0.89 27.50
CA SER A 521 6.29 1.15 28.58
C SER A 521 5.31 2.28 28.29
N VAL A 522 5.50 3.01 27.19
CA VAL A 522 4.68 4.15 26.78
C VAL A 522 3.21 3.79 26.56
N ASP A 523 2.91 2.62 25.98
CA ASP A 523 1.53 2.20 25.74
C ASP A 523 0.80 1.88 27.05
N VAL A 524 1.46 1.13 27.94
CA VAL A 524 0.94 0.84 29.28
C VAL A 524 0.71 2.14 30.07
N PHE A 525 1.62 3.11 29.93
CA PHE A 525 1.48 4.42 30.54
C PHE A 525 0.29 5.20 29.96
N LYS A 526 0.10 5.24 28.63
CA LYS A 526 -1.04 5.90 27.97
C LYS A 526 -2.36 5.28 28.41
N ASP A 527 -2.48 3.96 28.37
CA ASP A 527 -3.67 3.23 28.82
C ASP A 527 -4.01 3.58 30.27
N LYS A 528 -2.97 3.63 31.12
CA LYS A 528 -3.16 4.00 32.52
C LYS A 528 -3.58 5.46 32.69
N MET A 529 -3.02 6.37 31.91
CA MET A 529 -3.42 7.77 31.88
C MET A 529 -4.88 7.91 31.47
N VAL A 530 -5.32 7.27 30.39
CA VAL A 530 -6.73 7.29 29.95
C VAL A 530 -7.65 6.72 31.02
N GLU A 531 -7.29 5.58 31.62
CA GLU A 531 -8.08 4.97 32.70
C GLU A 531 -8.26 5.92 33.90
N LEU A 532 -7.19 6.60 34.32
CA LEU A 532 -7.20 7.48 35.48
C LEU A 532 -7.87 8.83 35.18
N LEU A 533 -7.59 9.41 34.01
CA LEU A 533 -8.29 10.61 33.54
C LEU A 533 -9.78 10.33 33.42
N GLY A 534 -10.17 9.20 32.80
CA GLY A 534 -11.54 8.73 32.62
C GLY A 534 -12.32 8.41 33.91
N LYS A 535 -11.65 8.39 35.07
CA LYS A 535 -12.28 8.25 36.39
C LYS A 535 -12.37 9.56 37.17
N SER A 536 -11.76 10.64 36.67
CA SER A 536 -11.76 11.95 37.31
C SER A 536 -13.07 12.69 37.04
N ASP A 537 -13.61 13.40 38.04
CA ASP A 537 -14.76 14.30 37.85
C ASP A 537 -14.41 15.54 37.00
N TYR A 538 -13.13 15.74 36.66
CA TYR A 538 -12.60 16.91 35.95
C TYR A 538 -12.19 16.63 34.49
N GLN A 539 -12.62 15.52 33.90
CA GLN A 539 -12.26 15.11 32.52
C GLN A 539 -12.47 16.23 31.49
N ASP A 540 -13.66 16.81 31.48
CA ASP A 540 -14.02 17.86 30.53
C ASP A 540 -13.16 19.12 30.72
N GLN A 541 -12.80 19.43 31.97
CA GLN A 541 -11.89 20.54 32.27
C GLN A 541 -10.48 20.27 31.73
N TYR A 542 -9.96 19.04 31.87
CA TYR A 542 -8.65 18.70 31.33
C TYR A 542 -8.63 18.78 29.80
N LEU A 543 -9.64 18.25 29.13
CA LEU A 543 -9.74 18.35 27.67
C LEU A 543 -9.85 19.82 27.21
N ALA A 544 -10.63 20.64 27.91
CA ALA A 544 -10.75 22.06 27.61
C ALA A 544 -9.43 22.82 27.81
N GLU A 545 -8.77 22.62 28.96
CA GLU A 545 -7.45 23.23 29.26
C GLU A 545 -6.40 22.81 28.22
N PHE A 546 -6.38 21.53 27.83
CA PHE A 546 -5.49 21.07 26.78
C PHE A 546 -5.76 21.76 25.45
N ARG A 547 -7.02 21.83 25.02
CA ARG A 547 -7.42 22.48 23.76
C ARG A 547 -7.04 23.96 23.76
N GLU A 548 -7.21 24.67 24.88
CA GLU A 548 -6.82 26.07 25.03
C GLU A 548 -5.30 26.27 24.93
N ASN A 549 -4.51 25.30 25.41
CA ASN A 549 -3.05 25.38 25.45
C ASN A 549 -2.34 24.64 24.31
N ALA A 550 -3.07 23.89 23.48
CA ALA A 550 -2.51 23.02 22.44
C ALA A 550 -1.69 23.81 21.43
N ASN A 551 -2.17 24.97 20.97
CA ASN A 551 -1.43 25.81 20.02
C ASN A 551 -0.09 26.26 20.60
N SER A 552 -0.08 26.83 21.81
CA SER A 552 1.18 27.22 22.46
C SER A 552 2.13 26.03 22.63
N PHE A 553 1.60 24.85 22.90
CA PHE A 553 2.40 23.62 22.99
C PHE A 553 2.95 23.18 21.62
N ILE A 554 2.15 23.22 20.56
CA ILE A 554 2.56 22.93 19.17
C ILE A 554 3.72 23.85 18.78
N GLU A 555 3.54 25.16 19.00
CA GLU A 555 4.54 26.18 18.73
C GLU A 555 5.85 25.89 19.48
N ASP A 556 5.76 25.55 20.77
CA ASP A 556 6.90 25.17 21.60
C ASP A 556 7.62 23.92 21.09
N GLN A 557 6.90 22.90 20.63
CA GLN A 557 7.51 21.64 20.22
C GLN A 557 8.07 21.70 18.80
N LEU A 558 7.36 22.30 17.84
CA LEU A 558 7.81 22.38 16.45
C LEU A 558 8.89 23.45 16.24
N LEU A 559 8.85 24.55 17.00
CA LEU A 559 9.80 25.65 16.84
C LEU A 559 10.92 25.63 17.89
N ARG A 560 11.08 24.56 18.68
CA ARG A 560 12.14 24.43 19.70
C ARG A 560 13.55 24.62 19.14
N GLY A 561 13.80 24.22 17.89
CA GLY A 561 15.08 24.44 17.21
C GLY A 561 15.40 25.92 16.98
N LEU A 562 14.41 26.80 17.13
CA LEU A 562 14.54 28.26 17.08
C LEU A 562 14.47 28.91 18.47
N ASP A 563 14.64 28.15 19.56
CA ASP A 563 14.65 28.73 20.91
C ASP A 563 15.82 29.71 21.11
N GLY A 564 15.56 30.78 21.85
CA GLY A 564 16.54 31.79 22.25
C GLY A 564 16.23 33.21 21.76
N ASP A 565 16.75 34.19 22.49
CA ASP A 565 16.44 35.62 22.31
C ASP A 565 16.70 36.14 20.88
N GLY A 566 17.66 35.54 20.16
CA GLY A 566 18.02 35.93 18.80
C GLY A 566 17.02 35.54 17.71
N ASN A 567 16.04 34.69 18.02
CA ASN A 567 15.07 34.13 17.08
C ASN A 567 13.60 34.47 17.43
N VAL A 568 13.34 35.17 18.54
CA VAL A 568 11.98 35.47 19.01
C VAL A 568 11.11 36.16 17.96
N GLY A 569 11.68 37.12 17.22
CA GLY A 569 10.95 37.80 16.15
C GLY A 569 10.49 36.84 15.05
N ILE A 570 11.40 35.97 14.61
CA ILE A 570 11.16 34.99 13.54
C ILE A 570 10.12 33.97 14.00
N ARG A 571 10.26 33.47 15.23
CA ARG A 571 9.29 32.57 15.82
C ARG A 571 7.90 33.21 15.87
N SER A 572 7.81 34.47 16.29
CA SER A 572 6.54 35.22 16.30
C SER A 572 5.95 35.42 14.90
N ASP A 573 6.78 35.60 13.87
CA ASP A 573 6.33 35.78 12.50
C ASP A 573 5.77 34.46 11.93
N ILE A 574 6.48 33.34 12.12
CA ILE A 574 6.02 31.99 11.75
C ILE A 574 4.66 31.68 12.39
N VAL A 575 4.53 31.87 13.70
CA VAL A 575 3.27 31.61 14.44
C VAL A 575 2.13 32.48 13.91
N LYS A 576 2.41 33.76 13.66
CA LYS A 576 1.42 34.69 13.12
C LYS A 576 0.95 34.29 11.73
N GLU A 577 1.86 33.89 10.85
CA GLU A 577 1.52 33.39 9.51
C GLU A 577 0.72 32.09 9.59
N ALA A 578 1.16 31.12 10.39
CA ALA A 578 0.46 29.85 10.59
C ALA A 578 -0.98 30.06 11.09
N SER A 579 -1.16 30.90 12.12
CA SER A 579 -2.48 31.28 12.64
C SER A 579 -3.40 31.97 11.62
N GLN A 580 -2.85 32.60 10.58
CA GLN A 580 -3.65 33.19 9.49
C GLN A 580 -4.14 32.11 8.52
N LEU A 581 -3.33 31.08 8.27
CA LEU A 581 -3.66 29.95 7.40
C LEU A 581 -4.73 29.04 7.99
N VAL A 582 -4.75 28.87 9.31
CA VAL A 582 -5.73 28.04 10.04
C VAL A 582 -7.13 28.68 10.13
N LYS A 583 -7.21 30.01 9.95
CA LYS A 583 -8.47 30.78 10.04
C LYS A 583 -9.17 30.96 8.68
N ALA A 584 -8.51 30.57 7.60
CA ALA A 584 -9.01 30.63 6.23
C ALA A 584 -9.72 29.32 5.90
#